data_AF-Q4CKE0-F1
#
_entry.id   AF-Q4CKE0-F1
#
_cell.length_a   1.000
_cell.length_b   1.000
_cell.length_c   1.000
_cell.angle_alpha   90.00
_cell.angle_beta   90.00
_cell.angle_gamma   90.00
#
_symmetry.space_group_name_H-M   'P 1'
#
loop_
_entity.id
_entity.type
_entity.pdbx_description
1 polymer ?
#
loop_
_entity_poly.entity_id
_entity_poly.type
_entity_poly.pdbx_seq_one_letter_code
_entity_poly.pdbx_strand_id
1 'polypeptide(L)'
;KVQFFSKLNNEYAHGSFCLGRKDYLRFVRAACSLFSRRFIRERMLECCFELQHDQMDMVRLELARTLPCLRRVLELSTSGSAFEEYQDMIHRLQMDESSEVRALTQSGLEIIELRDRGLKRDAGRIKFEEENREDRRREQAEGQLLDVAKEYDKAERRSKLRDLLKTEREKEQAELVRKSGTVRRLVKGATVQATPTKLSRPIPKTQTTYSGGATFQKKVQR
;
A
#
# COMPACT_ATOMS: atom_id res chain seq x y z
N LYS A 1 -14.00 2.04 6.24
CA LYS A 1 -12.98 3.07 6.54
C LYS A 1 -11.62 2.73 5.93
N VAL A 2 -10.92 1.67 6.36
CA VAL A 2 -9.58 1.27 5.81
C VAL A 2 -9.47 1.32 4.28
N GLN A 3 -10.40 0.67 3.57
CA GLN A 3 -10.43 0.62 2.09
C GLN A 3 -10.36 2.00 1.42
N PHE A 4 -10.81 3.07 2.08
CA PHE A 4 -10.73 4.43 1.54
C PHE A 4 -9.27 4.87 1.32
N PHE A 5 -8.37 4.57 2.24
CA PHE A 5 -6.96 4.96 2.13
C PHE A 5 -6.22 4.12 1.09
N SER A 6 -6.44 2.81 1.06
CA SER A 6 -5.85 1.96 0.01
C SER A 6 -6.38 2.34 -1.38
N LYS A 7 -7.68 2.70 -1.50
CA LYS A 7 -8.27 3.24 -2.73
C LYS A 7 -7.64 4.59 -3.10
N LEU A 8 -7.47 5.49 -2.13
CA LEU A 8 -6.90 6.82 -2.35
C LEU A 8 -5.41 6.75 -2.76
N ASN A 9 -4.61 5.81 -2.23
CA ASN A 9 -3.25 5.56 -2.75
C ASN A 9 -3.31 4.99 -4.18
N ASN A 10 -4.01 3.88 -4.39
CA ASN A 10 -4.03 3.16 -5.68
C ASN A 10 -4.64 3.97 -6.83
N GLU A 11 -5.72 4.73 -6.61
CA GLU A 11 -6.44 5.46 -7.66
C GLU A 11 -5.97 6.91 -7.83
N TYR A 12 -5.49 7.55 -6.75
CA TYR A 12 -5.06 8.96 -6.82
C TYR A 12 -3.53 9.10 -6.85
N ALA A 13 -2.76 8.53 -5.92
CA ALA A 13 -1.30 8.66 -5.93
C ALA A 13 -0.64 7.88 -7.07
N HIS A 14 -1.10 6.65 -7.33
CA HIS A 14 -0.59 5.80 -8.41
C HIS A 14 -1.41 5.90 -9.69
N GLY A 15 -2.41 6.79 -9.74
CA GLY A 15 -3.26 7.02 -10.89
C GLY A 15 -2.52 7.65 -12.08
N SER A 16 -2.91 7.30 -13.31
CA SER A 16 -2.34 7.86 -14.53
C SER A 16 -2.61 9.37 -14.71
N PHE A 17 -3.70 9.87 -14.14
CA PHE A 17 -4.10 11.28 -14.23
C PHE A 17 -3.35 12.17 -13.23
N CYS A 18 -2.61 13.16 -13.72
CA CYS A 18 -1.87 14.12 -12.90
C CYS A 18 -2.76 14.94 -11.95
N LEU A 19 -4.02 15.21 -12.33
CA LEU A 19 -5.01 15.85 -11.45
C LEU A 19 -5.32 14.97 -10.22
N GLY A 20 -5.42 13.65 -10.40
CA GLY A 20 -5.58 12.70 -9.30
C GLY A 20 -4.40 12.72 -8.35
N ARG A 21 -3.17 12.69 -8.88
CA ARG A 21 -1.92 12.76 -8.08
C ARG A 21 -1.76 14.10 -7.35
N LYS A 22 -2.19 15.20 -7.96
CA LYS A 22 -2.27 16.52 -7.31
C LYS A 22 -3.31 16.54 -6.19
N ASP A 23 -4.50 15.97 -6.41
CA ASP A 23 -5.55 15.91 -5.39
C ASP A 23 -5.20 14.96 -4.24
N TYR A 24 -4.44 13.89 -4.49
CA TYR A 24 -3.81 13.07 -3.44
C TYR A 24 -3.02 13.93 -2.44
N LEU A 25 -2.14 14.79 -2.93
CA LEU A 25 -1.30 15.67 -2.09
C LEU A 25 -2.12 16.71 -1.33
N ARG A 26 -3.24 17.18 -1.90
CA ARG A 26 -4.23 18.01 -1.19
C ARG A 26 -4.90 17.23 -0.06
N PHE A 27 -5.29 15.98 -0.29
CA PHE A 27 -5.83 15.10 0.75
C PHE A 27 -4.79 14.82 1.85
N VAL A 28 -3.52 14.59 1.52
CA VAL A 28 -2.43 14.44 2.51
C VAL A 28 -2.33 15.68 3.39
N ARG A 29 -2.30 16.88 2.79
CA ARG A 29 -2.19 18.15 3.54
C ARG A 29 -3.37 18.35 4.49
N ALA A 30 -4.59 17.99 4.08
CA ALA A 30 -5.76 18.01 4.96
C ALA A 30 -5.65 16.93 6.07
N ALA A 31 -5.27 15.71 5.71
CA ALA A 31 -5.14 14.58 6.63
C ALA A 31 -4.11 14.83 7.75
N CYS A 32 -3.01 15.53 7.45
CA CYS A 32 -1.99 15.94 8.44
C CYS A 32 -2.54 16.82 9.58
N SER A 33 -3.73 17.41 9.43
CA SER A 33 -4.39 18.18 10.50
C SER A 33 -5.44 17.38 11.28
N LEU A 34 -5.86 16.22 10.75
CA LEU A 34 -6.98 15.41 11.26
C LEU A 34 -6.55 14.08 11.90
N PHE A 35 -5.54 13.43 11.34
CA PHE A 35 -5.05 12.12 11.81
C PHE A 35 -3.82 12.26 12.71
N SER A 36 -3.40 11.17 13.36
CA SER A 36 -2.10 11.12 14.04
C SER A 36 -0.94 11.15 13.06
N ARG A 37 0.21 11.65 13.52
CA ARG A 37 1.48 11.63 12.79
C ARG A 37 1.86 10.21 12.40
N ARG A 38 1.64 9.24 13.30
CA ARG A 38 1.87 7.81 13.01
C ARG A 38 1.01 7.31 11.86
N PHE A 39 -0.27 7.67 11.82
CA PHE A 39 -1.16 7.25 10.74
C PHE A 39 -0.70 7.80 9.38
N ILE A 40 -0.28 9.07 9.31
CA ILE A 40 0.25 9.63 8.06
C ILE A 40 1.54 8.90 7.64
N ARG A 41 2.48 8.64 8.57
CA ARG A 41 3.69 7.85 8.29
C ARG A 41 3.38 6.45 7.75
N GLU A 42 2.45 5.72 8.37
CA GLU A 42 2.14 4.33 7.99
C GLU A 42 1.21 4.19 6.77
N ARG A 43 0.47 5.23 6.36
CA ARG A 43 -0.54 5.13 5.28
C ARG A 43 -0.32 6.01 4.05
N MET A 44 0.43 7.11 4.16
CA MET A 44 0.47 8.13 3.10
C MET A 44 1.87 8.64 2.74
N LEU A 45 2.83 8.54 3.65
CA LEU A 45 4.14 9.18 3.48
C LEU A 45 4.96 8.61 2.31
N GLU A 46 4.95 7.28 2.13
CA GLU A 46 5.64 6.58 1.03
C GLU A 46 5.23 7.14 -0.34
N CYS A 47 3.93 7.27 -0.60
CA CYS A 47 3.44 7.87 -1.84
C CYS A 47 3.78 9.36 -2.00
N CYS A 48 3.99 10.11 -0.92
CA CYS A 48 4.51 11.48 -1.04
C CYS A 48 5.96 11.49 -1.53
N PHE A 49 6.78 10.55 -1.08
CA PHE A 49 8.16 10.40 -1.57
C PHE A 49 8.20 9.94 -3.03
N GLU A 50 7.37 8.97 -3.43
CA GLU A 50 7.27 8.55 -4.84
C GLU A 50 6.91 9.72 -5.78
N LEU A 51 5.97 10.58 -5.36
CA LEU A 51 5.51 11.74 -6.13
C LEU A 51 6.56 12.87 -6.28
N GLN A 52 7.72 12.79 -5.60
CA GLN A 52 8.84 13.70 -5.87
C GLN A 52 9.39 13.54 -7.30
N HIS A 53 9.17 12.36 -7.90
CA HIS A 53 9.62 12.01 -9.25
C HIS A 53 8.54 12.15 -10.32
N ASP A 54 7.40 12.80 -10.03
CA ASP A 54 6.35 13.02 -11.02
C ASP A 54 6.86 13.86 -12.20
N GLN A 55 6.51 13.47 -13.43
CA GLN A 55 6.87 14.22 -14.63
C GLN A 55 6.18 15.59 -14.69
N MET A 56 5.00 15.71 -14.08
CA MET A 56 4.20 16.94 -14.11
C MET A 56 4.58 17.89 -12.96
N ASP A 57 5.10 19.06 -13.32
CA ASP A 57 5.44 20.16 -12.41
C ASP A 57 4.28 20.55 -11.48
N MET A 58 3.04 20.55 -11.95
CA MET A 58 1.84 20.85 -11.17
C MET A 58 1.59 19.89 -9.99
N VAL A 59 2.16 18.68 -10.03
CA VAL A 59 2.11 17.71 -8.93
C VAL A 59 3.26 17.98 -7.96
N ARG A 60 4.49 18.19 -8.46
CA ARG A 60 5.67 18.55 -7.66
C ARG A 60 5.48 19.89 -6.92
N LEU A 61 4.79 20.85 -7.54
CA LEU A 61 4.31 22.10 -6.91
C LEU A 61 3.39 21.83 -5.72
N GLU A 62 2.48 20.86 -5.82
CA GLU A 62 1.56 20.53 -4.72
C GLU A 62 2.26 19.75 -3.61
N LEU A 63 3.31 18.99 -3.95
CA LEU A 63 4.20 18.34 -2.98
C LEU A 63 5.00 19.39 -2.20
N ALA A 64 5.56 20.39 -2.87
CA ALA A 64 6.23 21.53 -2.25
C ALA A 64 5.33 22.27 -1.23
N ARG A 65 4.04 22.51 -1.56
CA ARG A 65 3.04 23.06 -0.62
C ARG A 65 2.79 22.18 0.61
N THR A 66 3.13 20.90 0.54
CA THR A 66 2.82 19.90 1.56
C THR A 66 4.01 19.65 2.51
N LEU A 67 5.22 20.10 2.15
CA LEU A 67 6.45 19.99 2.97
C LEU A 67 6.27 20.45 4.44
N PRO A 68 5.66 21.62 4.76
CA PRO A 68 5.49 22.03 6.16
C PRO A 68 4.57 21.12 6.97
N CYS A 69 3.73 20.32 6.32
CA CYS A 69 2.89 19.32 6.99
C CYS A 69 3.64 18.01 7.19
N LEU A 70 4.42 17.56 6.20
CA LEU A 70 5.27 16.38 6.31
C LEU A 70 6.37 16.56 7.37
N ARG A 71 6.96 17.76 7.47
CA ARG A 71 7.87 18.13 8.58
C ARG A 71 7.26 17.83 9.95
N ARG A 72 5.98 18.17 10.16
CA ARG A 72 5.26 17.93 11.43
C ARG A 72 5.01 16.46 11.70
N VAL A 73 4.72 15.69 10.66
CA VAL A 73 4.56 14.24 10.71
C VAL A 73 5.84 13.51 11.15
N LEU A 74 7.00 14.12 10.91
CA LEU A 74 8.34 13.58 11.23
C LEU A 74 8.98 14.14 12.51
N GLU A 75 8.27 14.97 13.30
CA GLU A 75 8.89 15.71 14.43
C GLU A 75 9.53 14.88 15.53
N LEU A 76 9.01 13.68 15.80
CA LEU A 76 9.54 12.76 16.80
C LEU A 76 10.52 11.73 16.19
N SER A 77 10.81 11.86 14.90
CA SER A 77 11.69 10.99 14.12
C SER A 77 12.74 11.86 13.43
N THR A 78 13.62 12.49 14.22
CA THR A 78 14.75 13.30 13.73
C THR A 78 15.93 12.47 13.22
N SER A 79 15.76 11.14 13.16
CA SER A 79 16.72 10.17 12.62
C SER A 79 15.95 8.95 12.09
N GLY A 80 16.55 8.25 11.13
CA GLY A 80 15.96 7.10 10.44
C GLY A 80 15.48 7.44 9.02
N SER A 81 15.32 6.39 8.21
CA SER A 81 15.16 6.49 6.75
C SER A 81 14.09 7.47 6.28
N ALA A 82 12.93 7.52 6.94
CA ALA A 82 11.85 8.43 6.56
C ALA A 82 12.15 9.93 6.75
N PHE A 83 13.13 10.28 7.60
CA PHE A 83 13.58 11.67 7.73
C PHE A 83 14.68 11.99 6.71
N GLU A 84 15.58 11.03 6.46
CA GLU A 84 16.61 11.12 5.41
C GLU A 84 15.96 11.26 4.03
N GLU A 85 14.97 10.43 3.71
CA GLU A 85 14.20 10.47 2.46
C GLU A 85 13.39 11.78 2.30
N TYR A 86 12.94 12.37 3.42
CA TYR A 86 12.32 13.70 3.42
C TYR A 86 13.34 14.82 3.14
N GLN A 87 14.58 14.72 3.64
CA GLN A 87 15.66 15.64 3.32
C GLN A 87 16.10 15.52 1.85
N ASP A 88 16.21 14.31 1.33
CA ASP A 88 16.48 14.05 -0.09
C ASP A 88 15.38 14.63 -0.99
N MET A 89 14.11 14.45 -0.64
CA MET A 89 12.97 15.02 -1.35
C MET A 89 13.02 16.56 -1.36
N ILE A 90 13.33 17.21 -0.23
CA ILE A 90 13.56 18.66 -0.19
C ILE A 90 14.68 19.04 -1.16
N HIS A 91 15.82 18.36 -1.09
CA HIS A 91 16.98 18.68 -1.91
C HIS A 91 16.66 18.56 -3.41
N ARG A 92 15.91 17.54 -3.84
CA ARG A 92 15.44 17.41 -5.23
C ARG A 92 14.51 18.56 -5.63
N LEU A 93 13.55 18.93 -4.80
CA LEU A 93 12.61 20.02 -5.10
C LEU A 93 13.29 21.41 -5.12
N GLN A 94 14.37 21.59 -4.35
CA GLN A 94 15.23 22.79 -4.43
C GLN A 94 16.03 22.84 -5.75
N MET A 95 16.30 21.69 -6.37
CA MET A 95 17.03 21.55 -7.64
C MET A 95 16.11 21.20 -8.83
N ASP A 96 14.80 21.37 -8.68
CA ASP A 96 13.80 21.10 -9.71
C ASP A 96 14.05 21.94 -10.97
N GLU A 97 13.64 21.45 -12.14
CA GLU A 97 13.73 22.22 -13.39
C GLU A 97 12.80 23.45 -13.39
N SER A 98 11.62 23.33 -12.78
CA SER A 98 10.62 24.40 -12.68
C SER A 98 11.01 25.44 -11.63
N SER A 99 11.15 26.70 -12.05
CA SER A 99 11.42 27.84 -11.15
C SER A 99 10.32 28.04 -10.11
N GLU A 100 9.07 27.74 -10.45
CA GLU A 100 7.94 27.80 -9.51
C GLU A 100 8.06 26.74 -8.41
N VAL A 101 8.50 25.51 -8.75
CA VAL A 101 8.72 24.44 -7.75
C VAL A 101 9.83 24.83 -6.79
N ARG A 102 10.96 25.35 -7.30
CA ARG A 102 12.09 25.82 -6.47
C ARG A 102 11.66 26.96 -5.53
N ALA A 103 10.97 27.98 -6.05
CA ALA A 103 10.50 29.12 -5.28
C ALA A 103 9.51 28.71 -4.17
N LEU A 104 8.56 27.84 -4.50
CA LEU A 104 7.54 27.38 -3.55
C LEU A 104 8.12 26.44 -2.49
N THR A 105 9.13 25.64 -2.85
CA THR A 105 9.91 24.84 -1.91
C THR A 105 10.64 25.73 -0.91
N GLN A 106 11.28 26.80 -1.39
CA GLN A 106 11.95 27.78 -0.54
C GLN A 106 10.98 28.45 0.46
N SER A 107 9.81 28.91 0.01
CA SER A 107 8.77 29.43 0.91
C SER A 107 8.28 28.37 1.92
N GLY A 108 8.21 27.10 1.52
CA GLY A 108 7.90 25.98 2.44
C GLY A 108 8.95 25.82 3.54
N LEU A 109 10.24 25.95 3.21
CA LEU A 109 11.34 25.89 4.18
C LEU A 109 11.34 27.08 5.13
N GLU A 110 11.01 28.28 4.67
CA GLU A 110 10.85 29.48 5.52
C GLU A 110 9.72 29.32 6.54
N ILE A 111 8.59 28.72 6.14
CA ILE A 111 7.48 28.39 7.06
C ILE A 111 7.93 27.37 8.12
N ILE A 112 8.70 26.34 7.72
CA ILE A 112 9.27 25.35 8.63
C ILE A 112 10.23 26.02 9.62
N GLU A 113 11.15 26.87 9.14
CA GLU A 113 12.12 27.52 10.01
C GLU A 113 11.47 28.51 10.98
N LEU A 114 10.49 29.29 10.52
CA LEU A 114 9.71 30.20 11.38
C LEU A 114 9.00 29.42 12.49
N ARG A 115 8.42 28.26 12.17
CA ARG A 115 7.79 27.39 13.18
C ARG A 115 8.81 26.81 14.15
N ASP A 116 9.92 26.26 13.66
CA ASP A 116 10.94 25.62 14.50
C ASP A 116 11.67 26.65 15.39
N ARG A 117 11.81 27.90 14.95
CA ARG A 117 12.21 29.06 15.79
C ARG A 117 11.14 29.38 16.84
N GLY A 118 9.85 29.34 16.47
CA GLY A 118 8.72 29.54 17.37
C GLY A 118 8.65 28.51 18.50
N LEU A 119 8.88 27.23 18.19
CA LEU A 119 8.87 26.13 19.17
C LEU A 119 9.94 26.24 20.27
N LYS A 120 11.03 26.98 20.03
CA LYS A 120 12.10 27.17 21.02
C LYS A 120 11.69 28.08 22.18
N ARG A 121 10.67 28.94 21.99
CA ARG A 121 10.09 29.84 23.00
C ARG A 121 9.08 29.10 23.89
N ASP A 122 8.89 29.53 25.13
CA ASP A 122 8.04 28.81 26.11
C ASP A 122 6.59 28.62 25.64
N ALA A 123 5.96 29.65 25.07
CA ALA A 123 4.63 29.55 24.47
C ALA A 123 4.58 28.54 23.30
N GLY A 124 5.68 28.40 22.55
CA GLY A 124 5.83 27.39 21.50
C GLY A 124 5.97 25.98 22.06
N ARG A 125 6.70 25.81 23.17
CA ARG A 125 6.82 24.53 23.88
C ARG A 125 5.47 24.06 24.41
N ILE A 126 4.71 24.93 25.08
CA ILE A 126 3.36 24.63 25.58
C ILE A 126 2.45 24.15 24.43
N LYS A 127 2.42 24.91 23.32
CA LYS A 127 1.64 24.54 22.12
C LYS A 127 2.09 23.21 21.50
N PHE A 128 3.38 22.92 21.48
CA PHE A 128 3.91 21.63 20.99
C PHE A 128 3.52 20.47 21.91
N GLU A 129 3.52 20.66 23.23
CA GLU A 129 3.00 19.66 24.16
C GLU A 129 1.50 19.39 23.97
N GLU A 130 0.70 20.43 23.73
CA GLU A 130 -0.72 20.30 23.38
C GLU A 130 -0.90 19.54 22.06
N GLU A 131 -0.14 19.88 21.02
CA GLU A 131 -0.12 19.15 19.74
C GLU A 131 0.24 17.65 19.96
N ASN A 132 1.20 17.35 20.83
CA ASN A 132 1.58 15.98 21.18
C ASN A 132 0.56 15.25 22.08
N ARG A 133 -0.23 15.96 22.90
CA ARG A 133 -1.35 15.37 23.67
C ARG A 133 -2.52 15.01 22.73
N GLU A 134 -2.80 15.89 21.77
CA GLU A 134 -3.77 15.69 20.70
C GLU A 134 -3.39 14.50 19.81
N ASP A 135 -2.15 14.48 19.31
CA ASP A 135 -1.61 13.42 18.44
C ASP A 135 -1.72 12.02 19.07
N ARG A 136 -1.34 11.88 20.35
CA ARG A 136 -1.47 10.62 21.10
C ARG A 136 -2.92 10.17 21.27
N ARG A 137 -3.87 11.09 21.44
CA ARG A 137 -5.30 10.76 21.55
C ARG A 137 -5.85 10.25 20.22
N ARG A 138 -5.42 10.85 19.11
CA ARG A 138 -5.72 10.38 17.75
C ARG A 138 -5.13 9.00 17.49
N GLU A 139 -3.86 8.80 17.81
CA GLU A 139 -3.20 7.50 17.64
C GLU A 139 -3.94 6.38 18.39
N GLN A 140 -4.40 6.64 19.62
CA GLN A 140 -5.22 5.70 20.39
C GLN A 140 -6.56 5.40 19.72
N ALA A 141 -7.26 6.42 19.18
CA ALA A 141 -8.51 6.25 18.46
C ALA A 141 -8.32 5.56 17.08
N GLU A 142 -7.14 5.69 16.49
CA GLU A 142 -6.78 5.16 15.17
C GLU A 142 -6.13 3.77 15.23
N GLY A 143 -5.70 3.28 16.40
CA GLY A 143 -4.99 2.00 16.53
C GLY A 143 -5.71 0.83 15.84
N GLN A 144 -7.00 0.66 16.10
CA GLN A 144 -7.83 -0.36 15.43
C GLN A 144 -7.91 -0.15 13.90
N LEU A 145 -7.86 1.10 13.43
CA LEU A 145 -7.89 1.41 12.00
C LEU A 145 -6.55 1.03 11.32
N LEU A 146 -5.42 1.21 12.01
CA LEU A 146 -4.10 0.78 11.55
C LEU A 146 -3.95 -0.74 11.54
N ASP A 147 -4.47 -1.44 12.55
CA ASP A 147 -4.41 -2.90 12.61
C ASP A 147 -5.25 -3.55 11.51
N VAL A 148 -6.48 -3.07 11.29
CA VAL A 148 -7.31 -3.51 10.16
C VAL A 148 -6.69 -3.13 8.81
N ALA A 149 -5.96 -2.02 8.72
CA ALA A 149 -5.21 -1.66 7.51
C ALA A 149 -4.07 -2.64 7.22
N LYS A 150 -3.30 -3.04 8.24
CA LYS A 150 -2.24 -4.04 8.10
C LYS A 150 -2.78 -5.40 7.67
N GLU A 151 -3.90 -5.86 8.23
CA GLU A 151 -4.52 -7.10 7.78
C GLU A 151 -5.14 -7.01 6.38
N TYR A 152 -5.70 -5.85 6.00
CA TYR A 152 -6.17 -5.60 4.63
C TYR A 152 -5.01 -5.68 3.63
N ASP A 153 -3.91 -4.96 3.86
CA ASP A 153 -2.74 -4.96 2.96
C ASP A 153 -2.07 -6.35 2.89
N LYS A 154 -2.10 -7.14 3.98
CA LYS A 154 -1.67 -8.55 3.97
C LYS A 154 -2.64 -9.44 3.19
N ALA A 155 -3.95 -9.19 3.27
CA ALA A 155 -4.96 -9.95 2.52
C ALA A 155 -4.87 -9.65 1.01
N GLU A 156 -4.69 -8.38 0.64
CA GLU A 156 -4.49 -7.94 -0.74
C GLU A 156 -3.22 -8.55 -1.35
N ARG A 157 -2.07 -8.48 -0.64
CA ARG A 157 -0.83 -9.15 -1.06
C ARG A 157 -1.01 -10.67 -1.21
N ARG A 158 -1.71 -11.32 -0.28
CA ARG A 158 -2.06 -12.75 -0.38
C ARG A 158 -2.99 -13.06 -1.56
N SER A 159 -3.84 -12.14 -1.99
CA SER A 159 -4.62 -12.29 -3.23
C SER A 159 -3.73 -12.18 -4.46
N LYS A 160 -3.01 -11.07 -4.62
CA LYS A 160 -2.11 -10.82 -5.75
C LYS A 160 -1.13 -11.98 -5.98
N LEU A 161 -0.57 -12.56 -4.91
CA LEU A 161 0.31 -13.74 -5.01
C LEU A 161 -0.42 -15.00 -5.51
N ARG A 162 -1.66 -15.25 -5.07
CA ARG A 162 -2.47 -16.38 -5.58
C ARG A 162 -2.84 -16.19 -7.05
N ASP A 163 -3.16 -14.97 -7.46
CA ASP A 163 -3.54 -14.64 -8.83
C ASP A 163 -2.32 -14.77 -9.77
N LEU A 164 -1.13 -14.37 -9.33
CA LEU A 164 0.13 -14.60 -10.06
C LEU A 164 0.42 -16.09 -10.22
N LEU A 165 0.42 -16.87 -9.12
CA LEU A 165 0.68 -18.32 -9.17
C LEU A 165 -0.35 -19.09 -10.00
N LYS A 166 -1.61 -18.64 -10.01
CA LYS A 166 -2.65 -19.18 -10.89
C LYS A 166 -2.33 -18.87 -12.36
N THR A 167 -1.98 -17.62 -12.65
CA THR A 167 -1.60 -17.17 -14.00
C THR A 167 -0.37 -17.91 -14.53
N GLU A 168 0.63 -18.18 -13.69
CA GLU A 168 1.81 -18.97 -14.06
C GLU A 168 1.45 -20.42 -14.38
N ARG A 169 0.66 -21.09 -13.52
CA ARG A 169 0.18 -22.46 -13.80
C ARG A 169 -0.67 -22.53 -15.08
N GLU A 170 -1.49 -21.53 -15.34
CA GLU A 170 -2.29 -21.44 -16.58
C GLU A 170 -1.39 -21.22 -17.81
N LYS A 171 -0.30 -20.44 -17.70
CA LYS A 171 0.72 -20.30 -18.74
C LYS A 171 1.49 -21.60 -18.99
N GLU A 172 1.94 -22.28 -17.94
CA GLU A 172 2.64 -23.57 -18.04
C GLU A 172 1.76 -24.63 -18.70
N GLN A 173 0.48 -24.73 -18.32
CA GLN A 173 -0.48 -25.64 -18.96
C GLN A 173 -0.74 -25.26 -20.42
N ALA A 174 -0.89 -23.98 -20.73
CA ALA A 174 -1.03 -23.52 -22.11
C ALA A 174 0.22 -23.85 -22.97
N GLU A 175 1.42 -23.74 -22.41
CA GLU A 175 2.65 -24.16 -23.08
C GLU A 175 2.76 -25.68 -23.26
N LEU A 176 2.38 -26.47 -22.25
CA LEU A 176 2.33 -27.93 -22.35
C LEU A 176 1.36 -28.40 -23.43
N VAL A 177 0.19 -27.77 -23.54
CA VAL A 177 -0.80 -28.04 -24.60
C VAL A 177 -0.24 -27.66 -25.97
N ARG A 178 0.40 -26.49 -26.12
CA ARG A 178 1.06 -26.10 -27.39
C ARG A 178 2.17 -27.08 -27.79
N LYS A 179 3.05 -27.45 -26.85
CA LYS A 179 4.17 -28.40 -27.09
C LYS A 179 3.66 -29.81 -27.43
N SER A 180 2.55 -30.24 -26.84
CA SER A 180 1.92 -31.55 -27.14
C SER A 180 1.18 -31.57 -28.50
N GLY A 181 0.70 -30.41 -28.97
CA GLY A 181 -0.07 -30.31 -30.22
C GLY A 181 0.74 -30.46 -31.52
N THR A 182 2.07 -30.38 -31.47
CA THR A 182 2.92 -30.35 -32.68
C THR A 182 3.35 -31.73 -33.18
N VAL A 183 3.09 -32.82 -32.44
CA VAL A 183 3.59 -34.17 -32.76
C VAL A 183 2.48 -35.12 -33.21
N ARG A 184 2.09 -35.04 -34.49
CA ARG A 184 1.71 -36.16 -35.40
C ARG A 184 0.81 -35.70 -36.57
N ARG A 185 1.43 -35.45 -37.73
CA ARG A 185 0.81 -35.76 -39.04
C ARG A 185 1.89 -35.89 -40.13
N LEU A 186 2.64 -37.00 -40.08
CA LEU A 186 3.40 -37.49 -41.22
C LEU A 186 3.15 -38.99 -41.38
N VAL A 187 3.25 -39.45 -42.64
CA VAL A 187 3.10 -40.83 -43.12
C VAL A 187 1.66 -41.36 -43.16
N LYS A 188 1.24 -41.71 -44.38
CA LYS A 188 -0.08 -42.20 -44.77
C LYS A 188 0.01 -43.70 -45.10
N GLY A 189 -0.62 -44.51 -44.26
CA GLY A 189 -1.15 -45.86 -44.54
C GLY A 189 -0.35 -46.88 -45.36
N ALA A 190 0.11 -47.94 -44.68
CA ALA A 190 0.04 -49.31 -45.19
C ALA A 190 -0.13 -50.30 -44.01
N THR A 191 -1.36 -50.79 -43.86
CA THR A 191 -1.76 -52.19 -43.64
C THR A 191 -0.83 -53.16 -42.90
N VAL A 192 -1.32 -53.77 -41.81
CA VAL A 192 -1.41 -55.24 -41.58
C VAL A 192 -2.14 -55.51 -40.24
N GLN A 193 -2.83 -56.65 -40.15
CA GLN A 193 -3.75 -57.04 -39.08
C GLN A 193 -3.03 -57.78 -37.92
N ALA A 194 -3.51 -57.62 -36.67
CA ALA A 194 -3.56 -58.67 -35.65
C ALA A 194 -4.44 -58.26 -34.45
N THR A 195 -5.19 -59.21 -33.90
CA THR A 195 -6.06 -59.14 -32.72
C THR A 195 -5.39 -59.85 -31.52
N PRO A 196 -6.05 -60.19 -30.40
CA PRO A 196 -7.00 -59.49 -29.51
C PRO A 196 -6.50 -59.47 -28.03
N THR A 197 -7.36 -59.12 -27.06
CA THR A 197 -7.74 -59.93 -25.86
C THR A 197 -8.10 -59.07 -24.63
N LYS A 198 -9.10 -59.49 -23.85
CA LYS A 198 -9.67 -58.78 -22.68
C LYS A 198 -9.02 -59.22 -21.35
N LEU A 199 -8.87 -58.28 -20.40
CA LEU A 199 -8.76 -58.38 -18.92
C LEU A 199 -8.76 -56.92 -18.37
N SER A 200 -9.26 -56.53 -17.19
CA SER A 200 -10.14 -57.19 -16.19
C SER A 200 -10.84 -56.12 -15.28
N ARG A 201 -11.50 -56.58 -14.20
CA ARG A 201 -11.98 -55.84 -12.99
C ARG A 201 -10.97 -56.03 -11.82
N PRO A 202 -11.09 -55.47 -10.57
CA PRO A 202 -12.30 -55.07 -9.80
C PRO A 202 -12.21 -53.76 -8.91
N ILE A 203 -13.33 -53.05 -8.59
CA ILE A 203 -14.16 -52.99 -7.32
C ILE A 203 -13.59 -52.18 -6.11
N PRO A 204 -14.38 -51.30 -5.42
CA PRO A 204 -13.95 -50.42 -4.29
C PRO A 204 -14.46 -50.84 -2.88
N LYS A 205 -14.03 -50.15 -1.79
CA LYS A 205 -14.75 -49.97 -0.47
C LYS A 205 -13.98 -49.10 0.57
N THR A 206 -14.68 -48.71 1.67
CA THR A 206 -14.38 -47.90 2.90
C THR A 206 -14.80 -46.42 2.83
N GLN A 207 -15.77 -45.84 3.58
CA GLN A 207 -16.47 -46.10 4.88
C GLN A 207 -15.66 -45.95 6.19
N THR A 208 -15.82 -44.80 6.89
CA THR A 208 -15.68 -44.50 8.36
C THR A 208 -15.81 -42.96 8.59
N THR A 209 -16.32 -42.35 9.67
CA THR A 209 -17.13 -42.75 10.86
C THR A 209 -17.88 -41.53 11.45
N TYR A 210 -18.88 -41.75 12.31
CA TYR A 210 -19.60 -40.76 13.14
C TYR A 210 -18.92 -40.43 14.49
N SER A 211 -19.09 -39.19 14.99
CA SER A 211 -19.21 -38.77 16.41
C SER A 211 -19.59 -37.26 16.42
N GLY A 212 -20.50 -36.69 17.22
CA GLY A 212 -20.69 -36.78 18.68
C GLY A 212 -19.77 -35.76 19.38
N GLY A 213 -20.21 -34.78 20.18
CA GLY A 213 -21.54 -34.35 20.64
C GLY A 213 -21.40 -33.14 21.61
N ALA A 214 -22.34 -33.00 22.57
CA ALA A 214 -22.30 -32.12 23.76
C ALA A 214 -22.57 -30.60 23.62
N THR A 215 -23.73 -30.22 24.16
CA THR A 215 -24.16 -28.88 24.60
C THR A 215 -23.39 -28.38 25.83
N PHE A 216 -23.31 -27.06 26.02
CA PHE A 216 -23.28 -26.45 27.36
C PHE A 216 -23.92 -25.05 27.38
N GLN A 217 -24.82 -24.81 28.35
CA GLN A 217 -25.33 -23.48 28.72
C GLN A 217 -24.55 -22.94 29.92
N LYS A 218 -24.40 -21.60 30.05
CA LYS A 218 -24.86 -20.86 31.25
C LYS A 218 -24.76 -19.33 31.15
N LYS A 219 -25.75 -18.66 31.76
CA LYS A 219 -25.73 -17.25 32.20
C LYS A 219 -24.75 -17.03 33.37
N VAL A 220 -24.11 -15.86 33.43
CA VAL A 220 -23.91 -14.93 34.59
C VAL A 220 -23.46 -13.59 33.94
N GLN A 221 -24.19 -12.47 33.90
CA GLN A 221 -24.73 -11.58 34.95
C GLN A 221 -23.66 -10.76 35.71
N ARG A 222 -23.39 -9.55 35.21
CA ARG A 222 -23.16 -8.31 35.99
C ARG A 222 -23.67 -7.13 35.17
#